data_AF-A0A2D8XE95-F1
#
_entry.id   AF-A0A2D8XE95-F1
#
_cell.length_a   1.000
_cell.length_b   1.000
_cell.length_c   1.000
_cell.angle_alpha   90.00
_cell.angle_beta   90.00
_cell.angle_gamma   90.00
#
_symmetry.space_group_name_H-M   'P 1'
#
loop_
_entity.id
_entity.type
_entity.pdbx_description
1 polymer ?
#
loop_
_entity_poly.entity_id
_entity_poly.type
_entity_poly.pdbx_seq_one_letter_code
_entity_poly.pdbx_strand_id
1 'polypeptide(L)'
;MRYFAQAFMVLGAAIFFAPFTAISAAAEPTYEEFRHCLDSPTQGNRAAGDGWWSRRSAQEQRYMIELPCEEKYIVAICVFLYDPDLKGCTNKGVARFRADRYCAAQGHEILSEERAACSQEYVANFKPVF
;
A
#
# COMPACT_ATOMS: atom_id res chain seq x y z
N MET A 1 -58.51 21.14 26.84
CA MET A 1 -57.52 20.08 26.54
C MET A 1 -57.31 19.91 25.03
N ARG A 2 -56.82 20.95 24.32
CA ARG A 2 -56.49 20.87 22.88
C ARG A 2 -55.11 21.43 22.53
N TYR A 3 -54.44 22.08 23.48
CA TYR A 3 -53.13 22.71 23.26
C TYR A 3 -51.94 21.90 23.79
N PHE A 4 -52.15 20.84 24.58
CA PHE A 4 -51.07 20.00 25.11
C PHE A 4 -50.55 18.95 24.12
N ALA A 5 -51.39 18.49 23.18
CA ALA A 5 -51.00 17.47 22.20
C ALA A 5 -50.18 18.04 21.02
N GLN A 6 -50.28 19.34 20.74
CA GLN A 6 -49.52 19.98 19.65
C GLN A 6 -48.08 20.33 20.05
N ALA A 7 -47.80 20.53 21.34
CA ALA A 7 -46.44 20.81 21.81
C ALA A 7 -45.49 19.59 21.73
N PHE A 8 -46.03 18.37 21.83
CA PHE A 8 -45.22 17.14 21.74
C PHE A 8 -44.88 16.73 20.30
N MET A 9 -45.69 17.10 19.29
CA MET A 9 -45.36 16.80 17.90
C MET A 9 -44.24 17.70 17.34
N VAL A 10 -44.07 18.91 17.86
CA VAL A 10 -43.01 19.83 17.41
C VAL A 10 -41.66 19.51 18.06
N LEU A 11 -41.65 18.94 19.28
CA LEU A 11 -40.42 18.49 19.95
C LEU A 11 -39.90 17.13 19.45
N GLY A 12 -40.74 16.29 18.85
CA GLY A 12 -40.34 15.01 18.25
C GLY A 12 -39.59 15.14 16.91
N ALA A 13 -39.65 16.32 16.26
CA ALA A 13 -38.99 16.57 14.97
C ALA A 13 -37.56 17.13 15.11
N ALA A 14 -37.06 17.36 16.33
CA ALA A 14 -35.78 18.02 16.57
C ALA A 14 -34.62 17.08 16.95
N ILE A 15 -34.84 15.75 17.00
CA ILE A 15 -33.83 14.75 17.42
C ILE A 15 -33.48 13.78 16.27
N PHE A 16 -33.48 14.25 15.02
CA PHE A 16 -32.92 13.51 13.88
C PHE A 16 -31.84 14.28 13.11
N PHE A 17 -31.36 15.40 13.64
CA PHE A 17 -30.07 15.96 13.23
C PHE A 17 -28.97 15.39 14.13
N ALA A 18 -28.82 14.06 14.11
CA ALA A 18 -27.52 13.50 14.36
C ALA A 18 -26.60 14.06 13.25
N PRO A 19 -25.49 14.73 13.57
CA PRO A 19 -24.47 14.92 12.56
C PRO A 19 -24.06 13.50 12.19
N PHE A 20 -24.50 13.03 11.01
CA PHE A 20 -23.80 11.96 10.33
C PHE A 20 -22.38 12.49 10.16
N THR A 21 -21.53 12.22 11.13
CA THR A 21 -20.11 12.22 10.93
C THR A 21 -19.93 11.23 9.80
N ALA A 22 -19.74 11.76 8.59
CA ALA A 22 -19.16 11.01 7.51
C ALA A 22 -17.80 10.56 8.05
N ILE A 23 -17.79 9.40 8.71
CA ILE A 23 -16.59 8.58 8.78
C ILE A 23 -16.36 8.29 7.31
N SER A 24 -15.49 9.09 6.70
CA SER A 24 -14.96 8.79 5.39
C SER A 24 -14.37 7.40 5.53
N ALA A 25 -15.14 6.38 5.11
CA ALA A 25 -14.59 5.06 4.90
C ALA A 25 -13.49 5.29 3.87
N ALA A 26 -12.24 5.24 4.32
CA ALA A 26 -11.12 5.26 3.42
C ALA A 26 -11.42 4.15 2.40
N ALA A 27 -11.53 4.53 1.12
CA ALA A 27 -11.83 3.58 0.07
C ALA A 27 -10.82 2.44 0.19
N GLU A 28 -11.31 1.20 0.28
CA GLU A 28 -10.38 0.09 0.41
C GLU A 28 -9.47 0.05 -0.83
N PRO A 29 -8.16 -0.13 -0.64
CA PRO A 29 -7.23 -0.24 -1.75
C PRO A 29 -7.72 -1.32 -2.72
N THR A 30 -7.81 -0.97 -4.00
CA THR A 30 -8.27 -1.91 -5.01
C THR A 30 -7.08 -2.61 -5.65
N TYR A 31 -7.24 -3.88 -6.03
CA TYR A 31 -6.24 -4.60 -6.81
C TYR A 31 -5.83 -3.82 -8.06
N GLU A 32 -6.73 -3.04 -8.65
CA GLU A 32 -6.47 -2.28 -9.88
C GLU A 32 -5.29 -1.30 -9.72
N GLU A 33 -5.19 -0.61 -8.57
CA GLU A 33 -4.07 0.31 -8.25
C GLU A 33 -2.71 -0.38 -8.17
N PHE A 34 -2.72 -1.68 -7.89
CA PHE A 34 -1.54 -2.52 -7.80
C PHE A 34 -1.24 -3.23 -9.12
N ARG A 35 -2.28 -3.73 -9.80
CA ARG A 35 -2.21 -4.51 -11.04
C ARG A 35 -1.55 -3.74 -12.17
N HIS A 36 -1.85 -2.45 -12.31
CA HIS A 36 -1.24 -1.61 -13.36
C HIS A 36 0.30 -1.49 -13.25
N CYS A 37 0.87 -1.82 -12.09
CA CYS A 37 2.30 -1.75 -11.86
C CYS A 37 3.03 -3.08 -12.09
N LEU A 38 2.31 -4.21 -12.10
CA LEU A 38 2.91 -5.54 -12.20
C LEU A 38 2.57 -6.27 -13.48
N ASP A 39 1.33 -6.12 -13.95
CA ASP A 39 0.85 -6.85 -15.12
C ASP A 39 1.18 -6.08 -16.41
N SER A 40 1.68 -6.82 -17.40
CA SER A 40 1.65 -6.35 -18.78
C SER A 40 0.17 -6.13 -19.19
N PRO A 41 -0.16 -4.98 -19.80
CA PRO A 41 -1.53 -4.66 -20.22
C PRO A 41 -2.17 -5.73 -21.11
N THR A 42 -1.36 -6.54 -21.78
CA THR A 42 -1.77 -7.53 -22.77
C THR A 42 -1.72 -8.98 -22.27
N GLN A 43 -1.19 -9.26 -21.08
CA GLN A 43 -0.91 -10.64 -20.62
C GLN A 43 -1.42 -10.97 -19.21
N GLY A 44 -2.01 -10.01 -18.48
CA GLY A 44 -2.51 -10.23 -17.12
C GLY A 44 -3.82 -11.03 -17.06
N ASN A 45 -3.86 -12.06 -16.19
CA ASN A 45 -5.11 -12.75 -15.85
C ASN A 45 -5.79 -12.05 -14.68
N ARG A 46 -6.69 -11.10 -14.99
CA ARG A 46 -7.40 -10.29 -14.00
C ARG A 46 -8.11 -11.13 -12.94
N ALA A 47 -8.81 -12.19 -13.32
CA ALA A 47 -9.55 -13.02 -12.37
C ALA A 47 -8.62 -13.74 -11.38
N ALA A 48 -7.46 -14.21 -11.84
CA ALA A 48 -6.45 -14.80 -10.97
C ALA A 48 -5.82 -13.75 -10.04
N GLY A 49 -5.60 -12.54 -10.55
CA GLY A 49 -5.09 -11.40 -9.78
C GLY A 49 -6.05 -10.94 -8.68
N ASP A 50 -7.34 -10.77 -9.01
CA ASP A 50 -8.39 -10.42 -8.06
C ASP A 50 -8.51 -11.48 -6.95
N GLY A 51 -8.48 -12.78 -7.33
CA GLY A 51 -8.50 -13.89 -6.37
C GLY A 51 -7.23 -14.00 -5.52
N TRP A 52 -6.07 -13.57 -6.03
CA TRP A 52 -4.86 -13.46 -5.23
C TRP A 52 -4.94 -12.30 -4.24
N TRP A 53 -5.39 -11.13 -4.70
CA TRP A 53 -5.58 -9.92 -3.88
C TRP A 53 -6.56 -10.13 -2.73
N SER A 54 -7.70 -10.77 -2.99
CA SER A 54 -8.75 -10.97 -1.98
C SER A 54 -8.32 -11.89 -0.83
N ARG A 55 -7.23 -12.64 -0.99
CA ARG A 55 -6.65 -13.50 0.04
C ARG A 55 -5.57 -12.79 0.87
N ARG A 56 -5.33 -11.51 0.64
CA ARG A 56 -4.37 -10.70 1.38
C ARG A 56 -5.07 -10.00 2.55
N SER A 57 -4.39 -9.93 3.68
CA SER A 57 -4.79 -9.12 4.82
C SER A 57 -4.77 -7.63 4.45
N ALA A 58 -5.52 -6.82 5.20
CA ALA A 58 -5.52 -5.37 5.02
C ALA A 58 -4.10 -4.76 5.16
N GLN A 59 -3.26 -5.34 6.01
CA GLN A 59 -1.87 -4.90 6.17
C GLN A 59 -1.01 -5.21 4.93
N GLU A 60 -1.15 -6.40 4.36
CA GLU A 60 -0.48 -6.77 3.11
C GLU A 60 -0.92 -5.86 1.95
N GLN A 61 -2.23 -5.65 1.81
CA GLN A 61 -2.80 -4.78 0.78
C GLN A 61 -2.30 -3.34 0.92
N ARG A 62 -2.20 -2.84 2.16
CA ARG A 62 -1.65 -1.51 2.46
C ARG A 62 -0.21 -1.36 1.96
N TYR A 63 0.69 -2.28 2.29
CA TYR A 63 2.08 -2.17 1.82
C TYR A 63 2.20 -2.29 0.30
N MET A 64 1.32 -3.09 -0.33
CA MET A 64 1.27 -3.23 -1.78
C MET A 64 0.90 -1.93 -2.50
N ILE A 65 0.07 -1.07 -1.92
CA ILE A 65 -0.33 0.19 -2.56
C ILE A 65 0.53 1.39 -2.18
N GLU A 66 1.15 1.40 -0.99
CA GLU A 66 1.90 2.55 -0.46
C GLU A 66 3.23 2.81 -1.18
N LEU A 67 3.81 1.79 -1.83
CA LEU A 67 5.04 1.95 -2.59
C LEU A 67 4.82 2.58 -3.97
N PRO A 68 5.82 3.32 -4.49
CA PRO A 68 5.88 3.70 -5.91
C PRO A 68 5.74 2.49 -6.82
N CYS A 69 5.16 2.68 -8.00
CA CYS A 69 4.83 1.62 -8.96
C CYS A 69 6.01 0.69 -9.27
N GLU A 70 7.20 1.27 -9.47
CA GLU A 70 8.44 0.56 -9.76
C GLU A 70 8.94 -0.32 -8.60
N GLU A 71 8.40 -0.15 -7.39
CA GLU A 71 8.81 -0.86 -6.18
C GLU A 71 7.74 -1.83 -5.67
N LYS A 72 6.50 -1.75 -6.18
CA LYS A 72 5.38 -2.59 -5.74
C LYS A 72 5.63 -4.09 -5.90
N TYR A 73 6.47 -4.47 -6.88
CA TYR A 73 6.85 -5.87 -7.09
C TYR A 73 7.63 -6.45 -5.90
N ILE A 74 8.33 -5.60 -5.13
CA ILE A 74 9.12 -6.01 -3.96
C ILE A 74 8.20 -6.58 -2.89
N VAL A 75 7.09 -5.88 -2.59
CA VAL A 75 6.08 -6.35 -1.65
C VAL A 75 5.40 -7.61 -2.19
N ALA A 76 5.09 -7.64 -3.49
CA ALA A 76 4.51 -8.82 -4.13
C ALA A 76 5.38 -10.08 -3.92
N ILE A 77 6.70 -9.94 -4.06
CA ILE A 77 7.66 -11.03 -3.82
C ILE A 77 7.67 -11.44 -2.34
N CYS A 78 7.75 -10.49 -1.41
CA CYS A 78 7.75 -10.80 0.03
C CYS A 78 6.49 -11.57 0.44
N VAL A 79 5.33 -11.18 -0.10
CA VAL A 79 4.06 -11.86 0.12
C VAL A 79 4.01 -13.22 -0.56
N PHE A 80 4.55 -13.35 -1.78
CA PHE A 80 4.64 -14.63 -2.48
C PHE A 80 5.53 -15.63 -1.74
N LEU A 81 6.61 -15.15 -1.11
CA LEU A 81 7.52 -15.95 -0.31
C LEU A 81 6.99 -16.26 1.10
N TYR A 82 5.79 -15.76 1.45
CA TYR A 82 5.20 -15.90 2.79
C TYR A 82 6.13 -15.42 3.90
N ASP A 83 6.84 -14.31 3.68
CA ASP A 83 7.78 -13.77 4.67
C ASP A 83 7.01 -13.37 5.95
N PRO A 84 7.37 -13.92 7.13
CA PRO A 84 6.68 -13.61 8.38
C PRO A 84 6.91 -12.17 8.85
N ASP A 85 7.99 -11.50 8.41
CA ASP A 85 8.26 -10.10 8.65
C ASP A 85 8.16 -9.31 7.33
N LEU A 86 6.91 -9.14 6.87
CA LEU A 86 6.63 -8.44 5.62
C LEU A 86 7.21 -7.02 5.60
N LYS A 87 7.19 -6.31 6.73
CA LYS A 87 7.75 -4.97 6.86
C LYS A 87 9.26 -4.99 6.68
N GLY A 88 9.97 -5.88 7.37
CA GLY A 88 11.42 -6.05 7.24
C GLY A 88 11.84 -6.50 5.85
N CYS A 89 11.15 -7.49 5.28
CA CYS A 89 11.39 -7.96 3.91
C CYS A 89 11.25 -6.82 2.90
N THR A 90 10.17 -6.05 3.00
CA THR A 90 9.90 -4.93 2.10
C THR A 90 10.94 -3.83 2.23
N ASN A 91 11.24 -3.39 3.46
CA ASN A 91 12.25 -2.35 3.71
C ASN A 91 13.62 -2.76 3.15
N LYS A 92 14.04 -4.02 3.35
CA LYS A 92 15.30 -4.56 2.84
C LYS A 92 15.30 -4.62 1.31
N GLY A 93 14.19 -5.02 0.70
CA GLY A 93 14.05 -5.06 -0.75
C GLY A 93 14.12 -3.66 -1.37
N VAL A 94 13.38 -2.70 -0.81
CA VAL A 94 13.40 -1.29 -1.26
C VAL A 94 14.78 -0.67 -1.10
N ALA A 95 15.45 -0.92 0.03
CA ALA A 95 16.82 -0.44 0.26
C ALA A 95 17.76 -0.92 -0.85
N ARG A 96 17.71 -2.22 -1.18
CA ARG A 96 18.55 -2.83 -2.22
C ARG A 96 18.21 -2.32 -3.62
N PHE A 97 16.93 -2.21 -3.96
CA PHE A 97 16.49 -1.68 -5.25
C PHE A 97 16.97 -0.25 -5.47
N ARG A 98 16.79 0.61 -4.47
CA ARG A 98 17.21 2.02 -4.55
C ARG A 98 18.73 2.16 -4.53
N ALA A 99 19.43 1.35 -3.74
CA ALA A 99 20.90 1.30 -3.74
C ALA A 99 21.44 0.95 -5.13
N ASP A 100 20.88 -0.09 -5.76
CA ASP A 100 21.30 -0.53 -7.09
C ASP A 100 21.17 0.59 -8.13
N ARG A 101 20.00 1.27 -8.16
CA ARG A 101 19.76 2.38 -9.07
C ARG A 101 20.64 3.60 -8.77
N TYR A 102 20.82 3.92 -7.50
CA TYR A 102 21.68 5.01 -7.07
C TYR A 102 23.13 4.78 -7.52
N CYS A 103 23.67 3.60 -7.25
CA CYS A 103 25.05 3.26 -7.60
C CYS A 103 25.24 3.08 -9.11
N ALA A 104 24.25 2.56 -9.83
CA ALA A 104 24.25 2.53 -11.29
C ALA A 104 24.32 3.94 -11.90
N ALA A 105 23.57 4.90 -11.34
CA ALA A 105 23.58 6.29 -11.80
C ALA A 105 24.93 6.99 -11.59
N GLN A 106 25.78 6.48 -10.70
CA GLN A 106 27.16 6.95 -10.53
C GLN A 106 28.15 6.33 -11.53
N GLY A 107 27.69 5.41 -12.38
CA GLY A 107 28.54 4.75 -13.39
C GLY A 107 29.24 3.49 -12.90
N HIS A 108 28.92 2.98 -11.72
CA HIS A 108 29.53 1.74 -11.21
C HIS A 108 28.97 0.50 -11.94
N GLU A 109 29.85 -0.36 -12.45
CA GLU A 109 29.46 -1.57 -13.17
C GLU A 109 28.76 -2.59 -12.26
N ILE A 110 27.83 -3.37 -12.82
CA ILE A 110 26.88 -4.22 -12.06
C ILE A 110 27.53 -5.17 -11.05
N LEU A 111 28.75 -5.64 -11.34
CA LEU A 111 29.47 -6.61 -10.50
C LEU A 111 30.82 -6.07 -9.98
N SER A 112 31.01 -4.74 -9.98
CA SER A 112 32.25 -4.13 -9.54
C SER A 112 32.33 -4.01 -8.01
N GLU A 113 33.55 -3.94 -7.49
CA GLU A 113 33.79 -3.71 -6.06
C GLU A 113 33.25 -2.34 -5.62
N GLU A 114 33.35 -1.33 -6.49
CA GLU A 114 32.83 0.01 -6.26
C GLU A 114 31.30 0.01 -6.12
N ARG A 115 30.58 -0.75 -6.97
CA ARG A 115 29.13 -0.87 -6.85
C ARG A 115 28.73 -1.58 -5.57
N ALA A 116 29.47 -2.62 -5.19
CA ALA A 116 29.23 -3.34 -3.94
C ALA A 116 29.43 -2.43 -2.72
N ALA A 117 30.53 -1.67 -2.68
CA ALA A 117 30.83 -0.71 -1.61
C ALA A 117 29.78 0.40 -1.53
N CYS A 118 29.44 1.02 -2.66
CA CYS A 118 28.40 2.05 -2.75
C CYS A 118 27.05 1.51 -2.26
N SER A 119 26.68 0.28 -2.65
CA SER A 119 25.41 -0.32 -2.25
C SER A 119 25.37 -0.60 -0.74
N GLN A 120 26.48 -1.06 -0.16
CA GLN A 120 26.58 -1.29 1.28
C GLN A 120 26.45 0.02 2.06
N GLU A 121 27.13 1.08 1.62
CA GLU A 121 27.04 2.41 2.24
C GLU A 121 25.62 2.98 2.15
N TYR A 122 24.98 2.88 0.98
CA TYR A 122 23.61 3.33 0.79
C TYR A 122 22.65 2.59 1.72
N VAL A 123 22.73 1.25 1.76
CA VAL A 123 21.85 0.41 2.60
C VAL A 123 22.08 0.70 4.08
N ALA A 124 23.32 0.93 4.52
CA ALA A 124 23.62 1.26 5.92
C ALA A 124 22.98 2.59 6.37
N ASN A 125 22.82 3.55 5.46
CA ASN A 125 22.22 4.86 5.71
C ASN A 125 20.74 4.95 5.28
N PHE A 126 20.18 3.85 4.80
CA PHE A 126 18.81 3.82 4.29
C PHE A 126 17.80 4.06 5.42
N LYS A 127 16.84 4.94 5.16
CA LYS A 127 15.70 5.16 6.05
C LYS A 127 14.56 4.23 5.65
N PRO A 128 14.10 3.33 6.53
CA PRO A 128 12.95 2.48 6.27
C PRO A 128 11.73 3.25 5.78
N VAL A 129 11.00 2.66 4.84
CA VAL A 129 9.77 3.23 4.27
C VAL A 129 8.53 2.79 5.06
N PHE A 130 8.60 1.67 5.76
CA PHE A 130 7.56 1.13 6.64
C PHE A 130 8.03 0.99 8.07
#